data_AF-A0A6I4MM85-F1
#
_entry.id   AF-A0A6I4MM85-F1
#
_cell.length_a   1.000
_cell.length_b   1.000
_cell.length_c   1.000
_cell.angle_alpha   90.00
_cell.angle_beta   90.00
_cell.angle_gamma   90.00
#
_symmetry.space_group_name_H-M   'P 1'
#
loop_
_entity.id
_entity.type
_entity.pdbx_description
1 polymer ?
#
loop_
_entity_poly.entity_id
_entity_poly.type
_entity_poly.pdbx_seq_one_letter_code
_entity_poly.pdbx_strand_id
1 'polypeptide(L)'
;MLFHKPPDVEDMNAYYGRLSDTTRWPTFLLPLSSGAQVVVIFRNREGDAGTDFVLRSADRSNALCWVRLDGHFLAPGLSWPELVDISSRPGSGEGVIEHHARVLLLLPATGDADPPTSALPALASALTAAGATKDAATPLACELLNHPLGGTAHWRQDGDAVMFCDALNSRRNPAGLAALSPSETLFLSEALRS
;
A
#
# COMPACT_ATOMS: atom_id res chain seq x y z
N MET A 1 11.80 -10.75 7.88
CA MET A 1 12.04 -12.13 8.35
C MET A 1 11.79 -13.05 7.16
N LEU A 2 12.85 -13.50 6.49
CA LEU A 2 12.77 -14.32 5.26
C LEU A 2 12.57 -15.78 5.63
N PHE A 3 11.49 -16.41 5.16
CA PHE A 3 11.17 -17.81 5.45
C PHE A 3 12.11 -18.76 4.64
N HIS A 4 12.89 -19.57 5.35
CA HIS A 4 13.84 -20.55 4.78
C HIS A 4 13.17 -21.89 4.38
N LYS A 5 11.87 -22.02 4.65
CA LYS A 5 10.99 -23.15 4.32
C LYS A 5 9.60 -22.56 4.02
N PRO A 6 8.83 -23.10 3.05
CA PRO A 6 7.43 -22.71 2.89
C PRO A 6 6.71 -22.85 4.23
N PRO A 7 5.85 -21.88 4.62
CA PRO A 7 5.15 -21.96 5.90
C PRO A 7 4.32 -23.24 5.93
N ASP A 8 4.41 -23.98 7.03
CA ASP A 8 3.52 -25.12 7.26
C ASP A 8 2.21 -24.68 7.93
N VAL A 9 1.34 -25.65 8.25
CA VAL A 9 0.02 -25.38 8.80
C VAL A 9 0.12 -24.68 10.17
N GLU A 10 1.15 -24.96 10.96
CA GLU A 10 1.36 -24.30 12.25
C GLU A 10 1.78 -22.84 12.05
N ASP A 11 2.70 -22.59 11.11
CA ASP A 11 3.08 -21.22 10.72
C ASP A 11 1.86 -20.41 10.25
N MET A 12 1.03 -21.00 9.40
CA MET A 12 -0.20 -20.38 8.90
C MET A 12 -1.21 -20.10 10.01
N ASN A 13 -1.44 -21.05 10.93
CA ASN A 13 -2.35 -20.88 12.05
C ASN A 13 -1.83 -19.82 13.03
N ALA A 14 -0.52 -19.78 13.30
CA ALA A 14 0.08 -18.74 14.11
C ALA A 14 -0.05 -17.36 13.46
N TYR A 15 0.11 -17.27 12.14
CA TYR A 15 -0.11 -16.03 11.39
C TYR A 15 -1.57 -15.58 11.43
N TYR A 16 -2.50 -16.51 11.14
CA TYR A 16 -3.93 -16.24 11.23
C TYR A 16 -4.36 -15.84 12.63
N GLY A 17 -3.85 -16.51 13.68
CA GLY A 17 -4.13 -16.17 15.07
C GLY A 17 -3.69 -14.75 15.43
N ARG A 18 -2.55 -14.29 14.91
CA ARG A 18 -2.11 -12.90 15.09
C ARG A 18 -2.98 -11.91 14.31
N LEU A 19 -3.36 -12.25 13.08
CA LEU A 19 -4.18 -11.37 12.25
C LEU A 19 -5.63 -11.25 12.75
N SER A 20 -6.16 -12.32 13.36
CA SER A 20 -7.54 -12.39 13.89
C SER A 20 -7.65 -12.00 15.37
N ASP A 21 -6.55 -11.74 16.06
CA ASP A 21 -6.54 -11.28 17.45
C ASP A 21 -7.20 -9.90 17.59
N THR A 22 -8.46 -9.86 18.00
CA THR A 22 -9.28 -8.63 18.08
C THR A 22 -8.87 -7.70 19.23
N THR A 23 -7.94 -8.12 20.09
CA THR A 23 -7.42 -7.29 21.19
C THR A 23 -6.46 -6.19 20.70
N ARG A 24 -5.94 -6.32 19.48
CA ARG A 24 -5.03 -5.36 18.84
C ARG A 24 -5.25 -5.35 17.33
N TRP A 25 -4.88 -4.26 16.68
CA TRP A 25 -4.83 -4.23 15.22
C TRP A 25 -3.43 -4.63 14.73
N PRO A 26 -3.31 -5.66 13.87
CA PRO A 26 -2.07 -5.92 13.16
C PRO A 26 -1.62 -4.69 12.37
N THR A 27 -0.34 -4.36 12.48
CA THR A 27 0.25 -3.21 11.77
C THR A 27 1.54 -3.61 11.07
N PHE A 28 1.72 -3.10 9.84
CA PHE A 28 2.95 -3.24 9.08
C PHE A 28 3.55 -1.86 8.87
N LEU A 29 4.82 -1.71 9.24
CA LEU A 29 5.55 -0.46 9.13
C LEU A 29 6.43 -0.52 7.89
N LEU A 30 6.31 0.45 6.99
CA LEU A 30 7.14 0.55 5.80
C LEU A 30 7.95 1.85 5.94
N PRO A 31 9.24 1.77 6.31
CA PRO A 31 10.09 2.95 6.36
C PRO A 31 10.30 3.51 4.96
N LEU A 32 10.24 4.84 4.84
CA LEU A 32 10.48 5.58 3.61
C LEU A 32 11.86 6.26 3.66
N SER A 33 12.44 6.48 2.49
CA SER A 33 13.71 7.19 2.29
C SER A 33 13.70 8.61 2.87
N SER A 34 12.54 9.27 2.86
CA SER A 34 12.29 10.60 3.43
C SER A 34 12.39 10.64 4.97
N GLY A 35 12.47 9.48 5.64
CA GLY A 35 12.40 9.36 7.10
C GLY A 35 10.98 9.22 7.65
N ALA A 36 9.96 9.45 6.82
CA ALA A 36 8.58 9.11 7.15
C ALA A 36 8.33 7.60 7.10
N GLN A 37 7.15 7.16 7.56
CA GLN A 37 6.74 5.77 7.51
C GLN A 37 5.30 5.65 7.04
N VAL A 38 5.06 4.70 6.13
CA VAL A 38 3.72 4.19 5.86
C VAL A 38 3.39 3.13 6.89
N VAL A 39 2.23 3.24 7.50
CA VAL A 39 1.67 2.26 8.43
C VAL A 39 0.44 1.67 7.77
N VAL A 40 0.49 0.37 7.48
CA VAL A 40 -0.66 -0.39 7.01
C VAL A 40 -1.32 -1.02 8.24
N ILE A 41 -2.54 -0.62 8.55
CA ILE A 41 -3.29 -1.05 9.73
C ILE A 41 -4.40 -1.98 9.26
N PHE A 42 -4.34 -3.24 9.66
CA PHE A 42 -5.43 -4.19 9.45
C PHE A 42 -6.39 -4.11 10.64
N ARG A 43 -7.53 -3.45 10.46
CA ARG A 43 -8.60 -3.43 11.47
C ARG A 43 -9.35 -4.76 11.39
N ASN A 44 -9.38 -5.49 12.49
CA ASN A 44 -9.91 -6.85 12.56
C ASN A 44 -11.06 -7.00 13.59
N ARG A 45 -11.61 -5.89 14.09
CA ARG A 45 -12.76 -5.93 15.01
C ARG A 45 -14.05 -6.14 14.24
N GLU A 46 -14.95 -6.95 14.78
CA GLU A 46 -16.26 -7.18 14.20
C GLU A 46 -17.03 -5.84 14.06
N GLY A 47 -17.61 -5.61 12.89
CA GLY A 47 -18.31 -4.36 12.55
C GLY A 47 -17.41 -3.17 12.16
N ASP A 48 -16.09 -3.29 12.29
CA ASP A 48 -15.09 -2.26 11.97
C ASP A 48 -13.87 -2.85 11.24
N ALA A 49 -14.08 -3.94 10.50
CA ALA A 49 -13.01 -4.60 9.76
C ALA A 49 -12.65 -3.79 8.50
N GLY A 50 -11.36 -3.62 8.25
CA GLY A 50 -10.88 -2.73 7.20
C GLY A 50 -9.37 -2.64 7.11
N THR A 51 -8.87 -1.88 6.13
CA THR A 51 -7.44 -1.60 6.01
C THR A 51 -7.22 -0.11 5.81
N ASP A 52 -6.44 0.50 6.72
CA ASP A 52 -6.08 1.91 6.64
C ASP A 52 -4.59 2.06 6.30
N PHE A 53 -4.27 3.03 5.44
CA PHE A 53 -2.89 3.44 5.16
C PHE A 53 -2.67 4.82 5.75
N VAL A 54 -1.71 4.89 6.68
CA VAL A 54 -1.44 6.06 7.49
C VAL A 54 0.00 6.48 7.35
N LEU A 55 0.24 7.76 7.08
CA LEU A 55 1.57 8.33 6.94
C LEU A 55 1.93 9.00 8.25
N ARG A 56 3.07 8.63 8.82
CA ARG A 56 3.62 9.27 10.01
C ARG A 56 5.04 9.74 9.77
N SER A 57 5.43 10.80 10.47
CA SER A 57 6.77 11.34 10.44
C SER A 57 7.11 11.92 11.81
N ALA A 58 8.38 11.89 12.19
CA ALA A 58 8.83 12.33 13.52
C ALA A 58 8.64 13.84 13.75
N ASP A 59 8.58 14.62 12.67
CA ASP A 59 8.38 16.07 12.67
C ASP A 59 6.91 16.49 12.81
N ARG A 60 5.96 15.55 12.76
CA ARG A 60 4.52 15.81 12.85
C ARG A 60 3.88 15.07 14.02
N SER A 61 3.07 15.78 14.79
CA SER A 61 2.33 15.20 15.91
C SER A 61 1.19 14.29 15.47
N ASN A 62 0.61 14.56 14.29
CA ASN A 62 -0.56 13.85 13.78
C ASN A 62 -0.20 13.01 12.57
N ALA A 63 -0.68 11.77 12.57
CA ALA A 63 -0.57 10.88 11.43
C ALA A 63 -1.66 11.18 10.40
N LEU A 64 -1.34 11.02 9.11
CA LEU A 64 -2.23 11.30 8.00
C LEU A 64 -2.78 9.99 7.41
N CYS A 65 -4.05 9.66 7.66
CA CYS A 65 -4.71 8.56 6.96
C CYS A 65 -5.11 9.00 5.55
N TRP A 66 -4.59 8.37 4.49
CA TRP A 66 -4.90 8.77 3.12
C TRP A 66 -5.58 7.69 2.27
N VAL A 67 -5.56 6.43 2.72
CA VAL A 67 -6.34 5.33 2.11
C VAL A 67 -7.11 4.59 3.19
N ARG A 68 -8.34 4.21 2.86
CA ARG A 68 -9.21 3.33 3.65
C ARG A 68 -9.93 2.36 2.73
N LEU A 69 -9.80 1.06 2.99
CA LEU A 69 -10.31 -0.02 2.14
C LEU A 69 -11.51 -0.75 2.77
N ASP A 70 -12.52 0.03 3.18
CA ASP A 70 -13.79 -0.43 3.77
C ASP A 70 -14.72 0.78 3.96
N GLY A 71 -15.97 0.51 4.36
CA GLY A 71 -16.93 1.53 4.77
C GLY A 71 -17.00 2.72 3.81
N HIS A 72 -16.63 3.91 4.31
CA HIS A 72 -16.38 5.09 3.49
C HIS A 72 -15.07 4.92 2.72
N PHE A 73 -15.12 4.13 1.66
CA PHE A 73 -13.99 3.74 0.84
C PHE A 73 -13.23 4.96 0.28
N LEU A 74 -11.93 5.07 0.60
CA LEU A 74 -11.03 6.14 0.17
C LEU A 74 -9.83 5.54 -0.55
N ALA A 75 -9.92 5.41 -1.87
CA ALA A 75 -8.86 4.87 -2.72
C ALA A 75 -9.11 5.34 -4.19
N PRO A 76 -8.13 5.23 -5.10
CA PRO A 76 -6.76 4.84 -4.86
C PRO A 76 -5.99 5.98 -4.17
N GLY A 77 -4.90 5.64 -3.48
CA GLY A 77 -4.02 6.60 -2.85
C GLY A 77 -2.57 6.58 -3.35
N LEU A 78 -2.26 5.67 -4.26
CA LEU A 78 -0.95 5.51 -4.89
C LEU A 78 -1.10 5.30 -6.39
N SER A 79 -0.20 5.94 -7.14
CA SER A 79 0.09 5.63 -8.54
C SER A 79 1.05 4.43 -8.65
N TRP A 80 1.14 3.80 -9.83
CA TRP A 80 2.13 2.74 -10.05
C TRP A 80 3.58 3.21 -9.85
N PRO A 81 4.00 4.38 -10.37
CA PRO A 81 5.35 4.89 -10.12
C PRO A 81 5.66 5.05 -8.64
N GLU A 82 4.71 5.57 -7.83
CA GLU A 82 4.89 5.69 -6.38
C GLU A 82 5.03 4.31 -5.72
N LEU A 83 4.21 3.32 -6.07
CA LEU A 83 4.36 1.95 -5.55
C LEU A 83 5.75 1.38 -5.86
N VAL A 84 6.24 1.53 -7.10
CA VAL A 84 7.55 1.02 -7.52
C VAL A 84 8.67 1.71 -6.76
N ASP A 85 8.59 3.03 -6.60
CA ASP A 85 9.61 3.82 -5.90
C ASP A 85 9.68 3.44 -4.41
N ILE A 86 8.54 3.46 -3.71
CA ILE A 86 8.43 3.10 -2.29
C ILE A 86 8.90 1.66 -2.06
N SER A 87 8.52 0.72 -2.92
CA SER A 87 8.90 -0.69 -2.73
C SER A 87 10.37 -0.97 -3.03
N SER A 88 11.02 -0.20 -3.90
CA SER A 88 12.42 -0.41 -4.31
C SER A 88 13.44 0.29 -3.40
N ARG A 89 13.06 1.35 -2.70
CA ARG A 89 13.95 2.15 -1.84
C ARG A 89 13.45 2.20 -0.39
N PRO A 90 13.62 1.11 0.39
CA PRO A 90 13.25 1.13 1.80
C PRO A 90 14.11 2.15 2.55
N GLY A 91 13.50 2.92 3.45
CA GLY A 91 14.23 3.75 4.40
C GLY A 91 14.98 2.91 5.43
N SER A 92 15.88 3.54 6.18
CA SER A 92 16.48 2.91 7.36
C SER A 92 15.48 2.85 8.51
N GLY A 93 15.25 1.67 9.09
CA GLY A 93 14.45 1.52 10.30
C GLY A 93 13.85 0.15 10.48
N GLU A 94 13.10 -0.01 11.57
CA GLU A 94 12.29 -1.20 11.83
C GLU A 94 11.06 -1.21 10.92
N GLY A 95 10.76 -2.38 10.34
CA GLY A 95 9.60 -2.58 9.49
C GLY A 95 9.84 -3.56 8.35
N VAL A 96 8.92 -3.56 7.41
CA VAL A 96 8.96 -4.35 6.18
C VAL A 96 9.89 -3.67 5.18
N ILE A 97 11.05 -4.27 4.97
CA ILE A 97 12.09 -3.79 4.05
C ILE A 97 12.16 -4.64 2.79
N GLU A 98 11.63 -5.86 2.83
CA GLU A 98 11.64 -6.79 1.71
C GLU A 98 10.77 -6.27 0.56
N HIS A 99 11.39 -6.08 -0.61
CA HIS A 99 10.74 -5.49 -1.80
C HIS A 99 9.40 -6.14 -2.14
N HIS A 100 9.34 -7.47 -2.23
CA HIS A 100 8.13 -8.21 -2.57
C HIS A 100 7.00 -7.99 -1.56
N ALA A 101 7.32 -7.95 -0.25
CA ALA A 101 6.33 -7.74 0.80
C ALA A 101 5.78 -6.30 0.73
N ARG A 102 6.63 -5.30 0.44
CA ARG A 102 6.20 -3.91 0.24
C ARG A 102 5.28 -3.76 -0.97
N VAL A 103 5.61 -4.40 -2.10
CA VAL A 103 4.75 -4.43 -3.30
C VAL A 103 3.36 -4.97 -2.93
N LEU A 104 3.29 -6.13 -2.28
CA LEU A 104 2.01 -6.78 -1.95
C LEU A 104 1.20 -6.01 -0.90
N LEU A 105 1.85 -5.37 0.07
CA LEU A 105 1.18 -4.56 1.09
C LEU A 105 0.62 -3.25 0.52
N LEU A 106 1.28 -2.64 -0.48
CA LEU A 106 0.88 -1.36 -1.08
C LEU A 106 -0.07 -1.51 -2.26
N LEU A 107 -0.10 -2.68 -2.90
CA LEU A 107 -0.95 -2.96 -4.05
C LEU A 107 -2.44 -2.61 -3.81
N PRO A 108 -3.07 -2.92 -2.66
CA PRO A 108 -4.46 -2.57 -2.41
C PRO A 108 -4.76 -1.06 -2.41
N ALA A 109 -3.77 -0.22 -2.09
CA ALA A 109 -3.87 1.23 -2.14
C ALA A 109 -3.60 1.82 -3.53
N THR A 110 -3.18 0.98 -4.48
CA THR A 110 -2.78 1.39 -5.83
C THR A 110 -3.95 1.25 -6.78
N GLY A 111 -4.14 2.26 -7.63
CA GLY A 111 -5.14 2.24 -8.68
C GLY A 111 -4.76 3.25 -9.73
N ASP A 112 -4.52 2.77 -10.94
CA ASP A 112 -3.86 3.53 -11.99
C ASP A 112 -4.25 2.90 -13.33
N ALA A 113 -4.73 3.72 -14.25
CA ALA A 113 -5.28 3.34 -15.55
C ALA A 113 -4.21 2.87 -16.53
N ASP A 114 -2.98 3.33 -16.34
CA ASP A 114 -1.87 3.10 -17.24
C ASP A 114 -0.70 2.42 -16.50
N PRO A 115 -0.89 1.19 -15.98
CA PRO A 115 0.21 0.47 -15.36
C PRO A 115 1.39 0.31 -16.32
N PRO A 116 2.64 0.47 -15.84
CA PRO A 116 3.80 0.23 -16.69
C PRO A 116 3.82 -1.24 -17.13
N THR A 117 4.43 -1.52 -18.29
CA THR A 117 4.56 -2.89 -18.80
C THR A 117 5.31 -3.83 -17.85
N SER A 118 6.08 -3.28 -16.92
CA SER A 118 6.76 -4.01 -15.85
C SER A 118 5.86 -4.41 -14.66
N ALA A 119 4.61 -3.93 -14.58
CA ALA A 119 3.73 -4.20 -13.44
C ALA A 119 3.42 -5.70 -13.28
N LEU A 120 3.05 -6.37 -14.37
CA LEU A 120 2.76 -7.81 -14.36
C LEU A 120 3.96 -8.67 -13.92
N PRO A 121 5.15 -8.55 -14.52
CA PRO A 121 6.30 -9.34 -14.08
C PRO A 121 6.75 -8.98 -12.66
N ALA A 122 6.64 -7.71 -12.24
CA ALA A 122 6.96 -7.30 -10.87
C ALA A 122 6.02 -7.97 -9.85
N LEU A 123 4.71 -7.97 -10.12
CA LEU A 123 3.72 -8.57 -9.23
C LEU A 123 3.84 -10.10 -9.20
N ALA A 124 4.04 -10.75 -10.34
CA ALA A 124 4.27 -12.20 -10.40
C ALA A 124 5.54 -12.61 -9.62
N SER A 125 6.61 -11.81 -9.72
CA SER A 125 7.83 -12.01 -8.93
C SER A 125 7.56 -11.85 -7.43
N ALA A 126 6.81 -10.81 -7.04
CA ALA A 126 6.47 -10.57 -5.64
C ALA A 126 5.61 -11.70 -5.04
N LEU A 127 4.61 -12.18 -5.79
CA LEU A 127 3.78 -13.33 -5.40
C LEU A 127 4.61 -14.60 -5.24
N THR A 128 5.52 -14.88 -6.18
CA THR A 128 6.41 -16.04 -6.10
C THR A 128 7.30 -15.97 -4.86
N ALA A 129 7.86 -14.79 -4.56
CA ALA A 129 8.67 -14.57 -3.37
C ALA A 129 7.86 -14.72 -2.07
N ALA A 130 6.56 -14.41 -2.11
CA ALA A 130 5.62 -14.63 -1.01
C ALA A 130 5.11 -16.08 -0.90
N GLY A 131 5.56 -16.99 -1.78
CA GLY A 131 5.27 -18.43 -1.70
C GLY A 131 4.25 -18.94 -2.72
N ALA A 132 3.76 -18.10 -3.64
CA ALA A 132 2.95 -18.59 -4.76
C ALA A 132 3.79 -19.51 -5.66
N THR A 133 3.18 -20.57 -6.20
CA THR A 133 3.83 -21.40 -7.21
C THR A 133 4.03 -20.58 -8.49
N LYS A 134 5.07 -20.89 -9.26
CA LYS A 134 5.36 -20.20 -10.53
C LYS A 134 4.17 -20.23 -11.50
N ASP A 135 3.46 -21.35 -11.53
CA ASP A 135 2.30 -21.54 -12.41
C ASP A 135 1.06 -20.74 -11.96
N ALA A 136 0.95 -20.42 -10.66
CA ALA A 136 -0.15 -19.61 -10.11
C ALA A 136 0.17 -18.11 -10.06
N ALA A 137 1.45 -17.75 -9.94
CA ALA A 137 1.87 -16.36 -9.72
C ALA A 137 1.48 -15.42 -10.88
N THR A 138 1.74 -15.83 -12.13
CA THR A 138 1.42 -14.98 -13.29
C THR A 138 -0.09 -14.81 -13.52
N PRO A 139 -0.92 -15.88 -13.50
CA PRO A 139 -2.37 -15.72 -13.60
C PRO A 139 -2.94 -14.85 -12.47
N LEU A 140 -2.50 -15.06 -11.22
CA LEU A 140 -2.96 -14.25 -10.10
C LEU A 140 -2.54 -12.78 -10.21
N ALA A 141 -1.31 -12.51 -10.68
CA ALA A 141 -0.86 -11.15 -10.95
C ALA A 141 -1.72 -10.48 -12.03
N CYS A 142 -2.10 -11.22 -13.08
CA CYS A 142 -3.00 -10.70 -14.13
C CYS A 142 -4.37 -10.32 -13.55
N GLU A 143 -4.98 -11.19 -12.74
CA GLU A 143 -6.26 -10.91 -12.09
C GLU A 143 -6.21 -9.67 -11.19
N LEU A 144 -5.15 -9.55 -10.37
CA LEU A 144 -4.96 -8.40 -9.49
C LEU A 144 -4.79 -7.08 -10.25
N LEU A 145 -4.17 -7.11 -11.45
CA LEU A 145 -4.02 -5.93 -12.31
C LEU A 145 -5.32 -5.55 -13.02
N ASN A 146 -6.13 -6.53 -13.42
CA ASN A 146 -7.41 -6.30 -14.09
C ASN A 146 -8.52 -5.87 -13.12
N HIS A 147 -8.34 -6.16 -11.83
CA HIS A 147 -9.29 -5.86 -10.78
C HIS A 147 -8.65 -5.08 -9.62
N PRO A 148 -8.12 -3.86 -9.87
CA PRO A 148 -7.49 -3.07 -8.83
C PRO A 148 -8.51 -2.71 -7.76
N LEU A 149 -8.18 -2.98 -6.49
CA LEU A 149 -9.03 -2.65 -5.34
C LEU A 149 -9.31 -1.14 -5.29
N GLY A 150 -8.29 -0.32 -5.56
CA GLY A 150 -8.42 1.14 -5.62
C GLY A 150 -9.24 1.66 -6.80
N GLY A 151 -9.66 0.81 -7.74
CA GLY A 151 -10.26 1.21 -9.00
C GLY A 151 -9.23 1.71 -10.02
N THR A 152 -9.73 2.08 -11.19
CA THR A 152 -8.93 2.62 -12.30
C THR A 152 -8.95 4.14 -12.23
N ALA A 153 -7.78 4.78 -12.19
CA ALA A 153 -7.66 6.24 -12.06
C ALA A 153 -6.50 6.79 -12.89
N HIS A 154 -6.59 8.02 -13.37
CA HIS A 154 -5.46 8.70 -14.00
C HIS A 154 -4.75 9.58 -12.99
N TRP A 155 -3.43 9.62 -13.14
CA TRP A 155 -2.55 10.41 -12.29
C TRP A 155 -1.94 11.54 -13.10
N ARG A 156 -1.90 12.73 -12.51
CA ARG A 156 -1.19 13.88 -13.06
C ARG A 156 -0.22 14.42 -12.03
N GLN A 157 0.98 14.73 -12.48
CA GLN A 157 1.96 15.44 -11.68
C GLN A 157 1.84 16.94 -11.95
N ASP A 158 1.81 17.75 -10.89
CA ASP A 158 1.92 19.21 -10.98
C ASP A 158 3.28 19.67 -10.46
N GLY A 159 4.01 20.38 -11.32
CA GLY A 159 5.43 20.68 -11.12
C GLY A 159 6.26 19.41 -10.86
N ASP A 160 7.28 19.54 -10.01
CA ASP A 160 8.19 18.42 -9.70
C ASP A 160 7.71 17.54 -8.55
N ALA A 161 6.53 17.80 -7.97
CA ALA A 161 6.30 17.39 -6.59
C ALA A 161 4.98 16.74 -6.26
N VAL A 162 3.87 17.20 -6.83
CA VAL A 162 2.56 16.82 -6.32
C VAL A 162 1.85 15.91 -7.29
N MET A 163 1.46 14.74 -6.82
CA MET A 163 0.62 13.82 -7.59
C MET A 163 -0.85 14.02 -7.24
N PHE A 164 -1.66 14.20 -8.27
CA PHE A 164 -3.11 14.28 -8.18
C PHE A 164 -3.75 13.08 -8.88
N CYS A 165 -4.83 12.60 -8.28
CA CYS A 165 -5.67 11.52 -8.81
C CYS A 165 -7.00 12.10 -9.30
N ASP A 166 -7.56 11.59 -10.39
CA ASP A 166 -8.87 12.01 -10.89
C ASP A 166 -10.06 11.26 -10.27
N ALA A 167 -9.82 10.15 -9.57
CA ALA A 167 -10.87 9.34 -8.95
C ALA A 167 -11.60 10.11 -7.83
N LEU A 168 -12.93 10.08 -7.84
CA LEU A 168 -13.78 10.88 -6.92
C LEU A 168 -13.60 10.52 -5.43
N ASN A 169 -13.29 9.26 -5.16
CA ASN A 169 -13.07 8.69 -3.84
C ASN A 169 -11.61 8.76 -3.38
N SER A 170 -10.68 9.20 -4.24
CA SER A 170 -9.30 9.43 -3.84
C SER A 170 -9.20 10.71 -3.01
N ARG A 171 -8.50 10.65 -1.87
CA ARG A 171 -8.12 11.87 -1.14
C ARG A 171 -7.09 12.72 -1.90
N ARG A 172 -6.47 12.16 -2.97
CA ARG A 172 -5.54 12.86 -3.89
C ARG A 172 -6.28 13.60 -5.00
N ASN A 173 -7.61 13.53 -5.05
CA ASN A 173 -8.43 14.34 -5.92
C ASN A 173 -8.80 15.66 -5.22
N PRO A 174 -8.31 16.82 -5.69
CA PRO A 174 -8.59 18.11 -5.05
C PRO A 174 -10.06 18.54 -5.16
N ALA A 175 -10.83 17.94 -6.08
CA ALA A 175 -12.28 18.14 -6.20
C ALA A 175 -13.09 17.10 -5.41
N GLY A 176 -12.44 16.12 -4.78
CA GLY A 176 -13.10 15.05 -4.03
C GLY A 176 -13.66 15.53 -2.68
N LEU A 177 -14.74 14.90 -2.22
CA LEU A 177 -15.40 15.26 -0.95
C LEU A 177 -14.50 15.03 0.28
N ALA A 178 -13.53 14.13 0.17
CA ALA A 178 -12.56 13.81 1.22
C ALA A 178 -11.14 14.26 0.86
N ALA A 179 -11.01 15.26 -0.03
CA ALA A 179 -9.73 15.80 -0.48
C ALA A 179 -8.81 16.14 0.70
N LEU A 180 -7.53 15.84 0.54
CA LEU A 180 -6.50 16.35 1.43
C LEU A 180 -6.40 17.88 1.31
N SER A 181 -6.07 18.55 2.41
CA SER A 181 -5.67 19.95 2.32
C SER A 181 -4.42 20.11 1.45
N PRO A 182 -4.13 21.30 0.91
CA PRO A 182 -2.90 21.53 0.14
C PRO A 182 -1.63 21.14 0.91
N SER A 183 -1.59 21.41 2.21
CA SER A 183 -0.44 21.09 3.07
C SER A 183 -0.25 19.58 3.34
N GLU A 184 -1.35 18.82 3.41
CA GLU A 184 -1.31 17.36 3.54
C GLU A 184 -0.96 16.71 2.21
N THR A 185 -1.45 17.27 1.10
CA THR A 185 -1.14 16.82 -0.25
C THR A 185 0.35 16.96 -0.56
N LEU A 186 0.94 18.11 -0.24
CA LEU A 186 2.37 18.34 -0.40
C LEU A 186 3.17 17.38 0.48
N PHE A 187 2.84 17.31 1.78
CA PHE A 187 3.50 16.40 2.72
C PHE A 187 3.48 14.95 2.26
N LEU A 188 2.32 14.44 1.84
CA LEU A 188 2.21 13.07 1.34
C LEU A 188 3.09 12.86 0.10
N SER A 189 3.07 13.80 -0.86
CA SER A 189 3.86 13.66 -2.09
C SER A 189 5.38 13.80 -1.87
N GLU A 190 5.81 14.59 -0.88
CA GLU A 190 7.21 14.67 -0.45
C GLU A 190 7.64 13.41 0.29
N ALA A 191 6.81 12.90 1.19
CA ALA A 191 7.15 11.74 1.99
C ALA A 191 7.27 10.46 1.15
N LEU A 192 6.41 10.28 0.15
CA LEU A 192 6.40 9.10 -0.72
C LEU A 192 7.48 9.12 -1.81
N ARG A 193 8.11 10.27 -2.07
CA ARG A 193 9.22 10.39 -3.01
C ARG A 193 10.50 9.83 -2.40
N SER A 194 11.21 9.02 -3.18
CA SER A 194 12.50 8.41 -2.82
C SER A 194 13.61 8.66 -3.83
#